data_AF-A0A537WYZ7-F1
#
_entry.id   AF-A0A537WYZ7-F1
#
_cell.length_a   1.000
_cell.length_b   1.000
_cell.length_c   1.000
_cell.angle_alpha   90.00
_cell.angle_beta   90.00
_cell.angle_gamma   90.00
#
_symmetry.space_group_name_H-M   'P 1'
#
loop_
_entity.id
_entity.type
_entity.pdbx_description
1 polymer ?
#
loop_
_entity_poly.entity_id
_entity_poly.type
_entity_poly.pdbx_seq_one_letter_code
_entity_poly.pdbx_strand_id
1 'polypeptide(L)'
;MNNAGRFAKAMVDTRGEDFTMRTIRMGTVGYAAAVAALSVFSLQAQSVQASLAKEAGALSDKFSGLARVMAGKYDWKPGEGVRSVSDVFNLIVAENGVLARTLTGAAAGGRSAPITDPEKLQEALKTSYANVQKAIEGL
;
A
#
# COMPACT_ATOMS: atom_id res chain seq x y z
N MET A 1 -32.78 -59.85 -42.61
CA MET A 1 -32.80 -58.38 -42.49
C MET A 1 -31.75 -57.98 -41.46
N ASN A 2 -30.92 -56.99 -41.82
CA ASN A 2 -29.56 -56.76 -41.34
C ASN A 2 -29.44 -56.29 -39.90
N ASN A 3 -28.50 -56.90 -39.16
CA ASN A 3 -28.08 -56.55 -37.80
C ASN A 3 -26.77 -55.71 -37.84
N ALA A 4 -26.80 -54.54 -38.49
CA ALA A 4 -25.60 -53.71 -38.70
C ALA A 4 -25.67 -52.30 -38.07
N GLY A 5 -26.76 -51.95 -37.37
CA GLY A 5 -27.01 -50.56 -36.94
C GLY A 5 -26.63 -50.19 -35.50
N ARG A 6 -26.24 -51.15 -34.64
CA ARG A 6 -26.16 -50.91 -33.18
C ARG A 6 -24.77 -50.47 -32.67
N PHE A 7 -23.71 -50.66 -33.45
CA PHE A 7 -22.33 -50.33 -33.01
C PHE A 7 -21.86 -48.90 -33.40
N ALA A 8 -22.50 -48.24 -34.38
CA ALA A 8 -22.09 -46.90 -34.80
C ALA A 8 -22.63 -45.78 -33.87
N LYS A 9 -23.75 -46.03 -33.17
CA LYS A 9 -24.40 -45.01 -32.33
C LYS A 9 -23.66 -44.72 -31.02
N ALA A 10 -22.94 -45.70 -30.45
CA ALA A 10 -22.15 -45.50 -29.23
C ALA A 10 -20.83 -44.76 -29.47
N MET A 11 -20.24 -44.87 -30.66
CA MET A 11 -18.92 -44.29 -30.97
C MET A 11 -18.97 -42.80 -31.34
N VAL A 12 -20.14 -42.29 -31.76
CA VAL A 12 -20.34 -40.86 -32.08
C VAL A 12 -20.76 -40.04 -30.86
N ASP A 13 -21.51 -40.64 -29.92
CA ASP A 13 -22.04 -39.97 -28.73
C ASP A 13 -20.93 -39.63 -27.70
N THR A 14 -20.02 -40.58 -27.47
CA THR A 14 -18.89 -40.41 -26.53
C THR A 14 -17.94 -39.28 -26.94
N ARG A 15 -17.81 -39.00 -28.25
CA ARG A 15 -16.89 -37.97 -28.78
C ARG A 15 -17.38 -36.54 -28.53
N GLY A 16 -18.70 -36.34 -28.46
CA GLY A 16 -19.31 -35.04 -28.14
C GLY A 16 -19.24 -34.70 -26.65
N GLU A 17 -19.47 -35.70 -25.78
CA GLU A 17 -19.38 -35.54 -24.33
C GLU A 17 -17.93 -35.30 -23.85
N ASP A 18 -16.95 -36.04 -24.39
CA ASP A 18 -15.54 -35.87 -24.03
C ASP A 18 -14.97 -34.50 -24.43
N PHE A 19 -15.40 -33.94 -25.57
CA PHE A 19 -14.96 -32.63 -26.04
C PHE A 19 -15.58 -31.50 -25.20
N THR A 20 -16.84 -31.66 -24.83
CA THR A 20 -17.57 -30.70 -23.99
C THR A 20 -17.03 -30.71 -22.56
N MET A 21 -16.75 -31.89 -21.98
CA MET A 21 -16.20 -32.04 -20.63
C MET A 21 -14.75 -31.54 -20.52
N ARG A 22 -13.90 -31.77 -21.54
CA ARG A 22 -12.55 -31.19 -21.60
C ARG A 22 -12.57 -29.67 -21.68
N THR A 23 -13.48 -29.11 -22.48
CA THR A 23 -13.59 -27.65 -22.68
C THR A 23 -14.09 -26.98 -21.40
N ILE A 24 -15.07 -27.57 -20.71
CA ILE A 24 -15.53 -27.08 -19.40
C ILE A 24 -14.40 -27.17 -18.37
N ARG A 25 -13.69 -28.30 -18.26
CA ARG A 25 -12.55 -28.44 -17.32
C ARG A 25 -11.43 -27.45 -17.59
N MET A 26 -11.07 -27.20 -18.86
CA MET A 26 -10.05 -26.20 -19.21
C MET A 26 -10.49 -24.77 -18.88
N GLY A 27 -11.75 -24.43 -19.13
CA GLY A 27 -12.32 -23.14 -18.75
C GLY A 27 -12.32 -22.92 -17.24
N THR A 28 -12.69 -23.94 -16.45
CA THR A 28 -12.69 -23.86 -14.98
C THR A 28 -11.28 -23.77 -14.39
N VAL A 29 -10.32 -24.52 -14.93
CA VAL A 29 -8.91 -24.46 -14.48
C VAL A 29 -8.28 -23.12 -14.81
N GLY A 30 -8.53 -22.57 -16.01
CA GLY A 30 -8.05 -21.24 -16.38
C GLY A 30 -8.63 -20.12 -15.50
N TYR A 31 -9.92 -20.19 -15.20
CA TYR A 31 -10.57 -19.25 -14.29
C TYR A 31 -10.05 -19.36 -12.85
N ALA A 32 -9.88 -20.58 -12.33
CA ALA A 32 -9.30 -20.80 -11.00
C ALA A 32 -7.86 -20.28 -10.90
N ALA A 33 -7.04 -20.46 -11.95
CA ALA A 33 -5.69 -19.93 -12.00
C ALA A 33 -5.67 -18.39 -12.01
N ALA A 34 -6.58 -17.74 -12.76
CA ALA A 34 -6.70 -16.29 -12.77
C ALA A 34 -7.13 -15.74 -11.40
N VAL A 35 -8.11 -16.38 -10.75
CA VAL A 35 -8.56 -16.01 -9.39
C VAL A 35 -7.43 -16.19 -8.38
N ALA A 36 -6.68 -17.31 -8.46
CA ALA A 36 -5.53 -17.54 -7.58
C ALA A 36 -4.43 -16.49 -7.79
N ALA A 37 -4.11 -16.13 -9.03
CA ALA A 37 -3.11 -15.11 -9.35
C ALA A 37 -3.53 -13.72 -8.83
N LEU A 38 -4.79 -13.32 -9.01
CA LEU A 38 -5.33 -12.08 -8.45
C LEU A 38 -5.29 -12.07 -6.92
N SER A 39 -5.58 -13.22 -6.29
CA SER A 39 -5.54 -13.37 -4.84
C SER A 39 -4.13 -13.23 -4.29
N VAL A 40 -3.13 -13.85 -4.93
CA VAL A 40 -1.72 -13.73 -4.54
C VAL A 40 -1.22 -12.30 -4.73
N PHE A 41 -1.58 -11.64 -5.83
CA PHE A 41 -1.21 -10.25 -6.08
C PHE A 41 -1.81 -9.30 -5.04
N SER A 42 -3.08 -9.51 -4.69
CA SER A 42 -3.77 -8.72 -3.66
C SER A 42 -3.16 -8.92 -2.28
N LEU A 43 -2.80 -10.16 -1.93
CA LEU A 43 -2.13 -10.47 -0.66
C LEU A 43 -0.72 -9.86 -0.59
N GLN A 44 0.02 -9.88 -1.71
CA GLN A 44 1.32 -9.24 -1.80
C GLN A 44 1.20 -7.72 -1.66
N ALA A 45 0.24 -7.08 -2.31
CA ALA A 45 -0.02 -5.64 -2.17
C ALA A 45 -0.35 -5.27 -0.71
N GLN A 46 -1.23 -6.04 -0.06
CA GLN A 46 -1.58 -5.86 1.36
C GLN A 46 -0.36 -6.03 2.28
N SER A 47 0.52 -6.99 1.97
CA SER A 47 1.75 -7.18 2.77
C SER A 47 2.72 -6.00 2.65
N VAL A 48 2.86 -5.42 1.45
CA VAL A 48 3.69 -4.24 1.22
C VAL A 48 3.11 -3.03 1.94
N GLN A 49 1.81 -2.80 1.84
CA GLN A 49 1.11 -1.72 2.57
C GLN A 49 1.31 -1.85 4.08
N ALA A 50 1.10 -3.05 4.63
CA ALA A 50 1.31 -3.30 6.05
C ALA A 50 2.75 -3.04 6.49
N SER A 51 3.73 -3.46 5.68
CA SER A 51 5.15 -3.20 5.96
C SER A 51 5.49 -1.71 5.95
N LEU A 52 4.98 -0.97 4.96
CA LEU A 52 5.22 0.46 4.81
C LEU A 52 4.53 1.28 5.91
N ALA A 53 3.29 0.91 6.27
CA ALA A 53 2.57 1.51 7.38
C ALA A 53 3.28 1.28 8.72
N LYS A 54 3.83 0.07 8.93
CA LYS A 54 4.65 -0.27 10.10
C LYS A 54 5.94 0.58 10.13
N GLU A 55 6.62 0.75 9.01
CA GLU A 55 7.82 1.58 8.92
C GLU A 55 7.53 3.06 9.18
N ALA A 56 6.44 3.59 8.64
CA ALA A 56 5.98 4.95 8.93
C ALA A 56 5.70 5.16 10.42
N GLY A 57 5.07 4.18 11.08
CA GLY A 57 4.89 4.17 12.53
C GLY A 57 6.22 4.17 13.29
N ALA A 58 7.17 3.32 12.91
CA ALA A 58 8.49 3.27 13.55
C ALA A 58 9.29 4.57 13.36
N LEU A 59 9.16 5.24 12.22
CA LEU A 59 9.74 6.58 12.00
C LEU A 59 9.05 7.64 12.87
N SER A 60 7.72 7.58 13.00
CA SER A 60 6.96 8.45 13.90
C SER A 60 7.49 8.38 15.33
N ASP A 61 7.72 7.18 15.85
CA ASP A 61 8.24 6.96 17.20
C ASP A 61 9.65 7.53 17.35
N LYS A 62 10.55 7.28 16.38
CA LYS A 62 11.93 7.80 16.39
C LYS A 62 11.95 9.33 16.39
N PHE A 63 11.21 9.97 15.49
CA PHE A 63 11.24 11.42 15.35
C PHE A 63 10.46 12.12 16.46
N SER A 64 9.36 11.55 16.95
CA SER A 64 8.64 12.10 18.11
C SER A 64 9.46 11.94 19.40
N GLY A 65 10.18 10.81 19.55
CA GLY A 65 11.12 10.61 20.64
C GLY A 65 12.28 11.61 20.61
N LEU A 66 12.88 11.81 19.43
CA LEU A 66 13.94 12.80 19.24
C LEU A 66 13.44 14.22 19.52
N ALA A 67 12.26 14.58 19.04
CA ALA A 67 11.66 15.88 19.27
C ALA A 67 11.46 16.16 20.77
N ARG A 68 11.02 15.15 21.53
CA ARG A 68 10.92 15.24 22.99
C ARG A 68 12.29 15.44 23.66
N VAL A 69 13.30 14.66 23.28
CA VAL A 69 14.66 14.76 23.87
C VAL A 69 15.31 16.12 23.54
N MET A 70 14.98 16.70 22.39
CA MET A 70 15.49 17.98 21.95
C MET A 70 14.66 19.18 22.45
N ALA A 71 13.67 18.96 23.32
CA ALA A 71 12.89 20.06 23.89
C ALA A 71 13.81 21.12 24.54
N GLY A 72 13.54 22.40 24.24
CA GLY A 72 14.40 23.53 24.64
C GLY A 72 15.67 23.72 23.79
N LYS A 73 15.93 22.87 22.80
CA LYS A 73 17.08 22.93 21.88
C LYS A 73 16.68 22.96 20.41
N TYR A 74 15.48 23.44 20.11
CA TYR A 74 14.95 23.44 18.75
C TYR A 74 15.73 24.37 17.80
N ASP A 75 16.30 25.45 18.33
CA ASP A 75 17.16 26.35 17.57
C ASP A 75 18.61 25.86 17.46
N TRP A 76 18.97 24.74 18.12
CA TRP A 76 20.32 24.18 18.04
C TRP A 76 20.63 23.75 16.61
N LYS A 77 21.85 24.06 16.18
CA LYS A 77 22.41 23.71 14.88
C LYS A 77 23.67 22.87 15.09
N PRO A 78 23.86 21.76 14.33
CA PRO A 78 25.08 20.96 14.39
C PRO A 78 26.35 21.72 13.99
N GLY A 79 26.21 22.76 13.16
CA GLY A 79 27.31 23.58 12.66
C GLY A 79 26.81 24.74 11.82
N GLU A 80 27.72 25.59 11.37
CA GLU A 80 27.39 26.71 10.49
C GLU A 80 26.79 26.22 9.16
N GLY A 81 25.76 26.90 8.68
CA GLY A 81 25.04 26.51 7.46
C GLY A 81 24.14 25.27 7.58
N VAL A 82 24.20 24.52 8.69
CA VAL A 82 23.32 23.37 8.92
C VAL A 82 21.97 23.83 9.49
N ARG A 83 20.88 23.25 8.98
CA ARG A 83 19.52 23.51 9.46
C ARG A 83 19.40 23.22 10.96
N SER A 84 18.57 24.00 11.65
CA SER A 84 18.26 23.74 13.05
C SER A 84 17.42 22.47 13.20
N VAL A 85 17.26 22.02 14.44
CA VAL A 85 16.36 20.92 14.77
C VAL A 85 14.90 21.27 14.42
N SER A 86 14.47 22.50 14.73
CA SER A 86 13.13 22.98 14.34
C SER A 86 12.92 23.01 12.83
N ASP A 87 13.93 23.40 12.06
CA ASP A 87 13.87 23.41 10.60
C ASP A 87 13.69 21.99 10.04
N VAL A 88 14.41 21.02 10.61
CA VAL A 88 14.31 19.61 10.19
C VAL A 88 12.94 19.03 10.52
N PHE A 89 12.41 19.23 11.72
CA PHE A 89 11.08 18.73 12.07
C PHE A 89 9.97 19.38 11.25
N ASN A 90 10.06 20.70 11.00
CA ASN A 90 9.12 21.38 10.11
C ASN A 90 9.18 20.84 8.67
N LEU A 91 10.39 20.52 8.19
CA LEU A 91 10.54 19.88 6.89
C LEU A 91 9.85 18.52 6.86
N ILE A 92 10.05 17.68 7.87
CA ILE A 92 9.41 16.36 7.94
C ILE A 92 7.88 16.48 7.93
N VAL A 93 7.31 17.39 8.73
CA VAL A 93 5.86 17.66 8.74
C VAL A 93 5.36 18.04 7.36
N ALA A 94 6.07 18.95 6.67
CA ALA A 94 5.68 19.42 5.35
C ALA A 94 5.73 18.29 4.30
N GLU A 95 6.83 17.52 4.27
CA GLU A 95 7.02 16.44 3.30
C GLU A 95 6.07 15.25 3.55
N ASN A 96 5.79 14.91 4.81
CA ASN A 96 4.75 13.93 5.15
C ASN A 96 3.37 14.38 4.64
N GLY A 97 3.06 15.68 4.73
CA GLY A 97 1.85 16.24 4.15
C GLY A 97 1.79 16.12 2.64
N VAL A 98 2.91 16.34 1.93
CA VAL A 98 3.00 16.14 0.48
C VAL A 98 2.80 14.67 0.14
N LEU A 99 3.51 13.77 0.81
CA LEU A 99 3.44 12.33 0.59
C LEU A 99 2.02 11.81 0.78
N ALA A 100 1.35 12.14 1.89
CA ALA A 100 -0.02 11.72 2.15
C ALA A 100 -1.00 12.19 1.05
N ARG A 101 -0.83 13.42 0.53
CA ARG A 101 -1.65 13.91 -0.58
C ARG A 101 -1.37 13.18 -1.88
N THR A 102 -0.10 12.92 -2.19
CA THR A 102 0.30 12.15 -3.37
C THR A 102 -0.31 10.75 -3.36
N LEU A 103 -0.23 10.04 -2.22
CA LEU A 103 -0.78 8.70 -2.08
C LEU A 103 -2.30 8.66 -2.18
N THR A 104 -2.99 9.73 -1.79
CA THR A 104 -4.46 9.83 -1.83
C THR A 104 -5.00 10.49 -3.11
N GLY A 105 -4.13 10.96 -4.01
CA GLY A 105 -4.52 11.73 -5.19
C GLY A 105 -5.09 13.11 -4.87
N ALA A 106 -4.93 13.61 -3.65
CA ALA A 106 -5.38 14.95 -3.28
C ALA A 106 -4.53 16.03 -3.95
N ALA A 107 -5.16 17.16 -4.30
CA ALA A 107 -4.47 18.29 -4.95
C ALA A 107 -3.31 18.81 -4.10
N ALA A 108 -2.25 19.30 -4.75
CA ALA A 108 -1.11 19.90 -4.07
C ALA A 108 -1.58 21.11 -3.23
N GLY A 109 -1.38 21.03 -1.90
CA GLY A 109 -1.59 22.15 -1.00
C GLY A 109 -0.43 23.14 -1.02
N GLY A 110 -0.70 24.39 -0.67
CA GLY A 110 0.35 25.40 -0.46
C GLY A 110 1.27 25.03 0.72
N ARG A 111 2.51 25.55 0.69
CA ARG A 111 3.46 25.39 1.80
C ARG A 111 2.98 26.21 3.00
N SER A 112 2.62 25.54 4.08
CA SER A 112 2.31 26.21 5.36
C SER A 112 3.55 26.88 5.94
N ALA A 113 3.34 27.95 6.70
CA ALA A 113 4.41 28.59 7.45
C ALA A 113 5.03 27.61 8.47
N PRO A 114 6.33 27.73 8.79
CA PRO A 114 6.96 26.91 9.82
C PRO A 114 6.27 27.07 11.18
N ILE A 115 6.09 25.96 11.88
CA ILE A 115 5.58 25.90 13.24
C ILE A 115 6.73 26.26 14.18
N THR A 116 6.58 27.35 14.91
CA THR A 116 7.58 27.89 15.83
C THR A 116 7.40 27.40 17.27
N ASP A 117 6.17 27.06 17.64
CA ASP A 117 5.85 26.52 18.96
C ASP A 117 6.32 25.05 19.07
N PRO A 118 7.22 24.73 20.02
CA PRO A 118 7.80 23.39 20.10
C PRO A 118 6.77 22.28 20.38
N GLU A 119 5.74 22.56 21.18
CA GLU A 119 4.72 21.58 21.55
C GLU A 119 3.81 21.28 20.35
N LYS A 120 3.36 22.33 19.65
CA LYS A 120 2.61 22.20 18.40
C LYS A 120 3.43 21.51 17.31
N LEU A 121 4.74 21.73 17.26
CA LEU A 121 5.60 21.05 16.29
C LEU A 121 5.72 19.55 16.61
N GLN A 122 5.80 19.16 17.89
CA GLN A 122 5.78 17.74 18.28
C GLN A 122 4.45 17.07 17.91
N GLU A 123 3.34 17.76 18.19
CA GLU A 123 2.01 17.26 17.83
C GLU A 123 1.82 17.13 16.31
N ALA A 124 2.25 18.16 15.56
CA ALA A 124 2.19 18.15 14.11
C ALA A 124 3.07 17.03 13.51
N LEU A 125 4.23 16.76 14.09
CA LEU A 125 5.12 15.67 13.67
C LEU A 125 4.41 14.33 13.80
N LYS A 126 3.87 14.02 14.98
CA LYS A 126 3.11 12.78 15.21
C LYS A 126 1.90 12.67 14.29
N THR A 127 1.14 13.76 14.14
CA THR A 127 -0.05 13.80 13.28
C THR A 127 0.31 13.59 11.80
N SER A 128 1.41 14.18 11.33
CA SER A 128 1.85 14.02 9.95
C SER A 128 2.16 12.57 9.59
N TYR A 129 2.79 11.81 10.50
CA TYR A 129 3.03 10.38 10.31
C TYR A 129 1.74 9.55 10.38
N ALA A 130 0.82 9.87 11.29
CA ALA A 130 -0.47 9.20 11.37
C ALA A 130 -1.28 9.37 10.06
N ASN A 131 -1.21 10.55 9.44
CA ASN A 131 -1.82 10.80 8.14
C ASN A 131 -1.16 9.98 7.02
N VAL A 132 0.16 9.84 7.03
CA VAL A 132 0.89 8.98 6.08
C VAL A 132 0.51 7.52 6.27
N GLN A 133 0.46 7.01 7.51
CA GLN A 133 0.02 5.64 7.81
C GLN A 133 -1.38 5.39 7.27
N LYS A 134 -2.32 6.28 7.58
CA LYS A 134 -3.69 6.20 7.08
C LYS A 134 -3.76 6.24 5.55
N ALA A 135 -2.92 7.04 4.90
CA ALA A 135 -2.86 7.10 3.44
C ALA A 135 -2.36 5.77 2.85
N ILE A 136 -1.34 5.14 3.45
CA ILE A 136 -0.80 3.85 3.03
C ILE A 136 -1.81 2.72 3.24
N GLU A 137 -2.51 2.72 4.38
CA GLU A 137 -3.55 1.73 4.72
C GLU A 137 -4.78 1.83 3.79
N GLY A 138 -4.97 2.96 3.12
CA GLY A 138 -6.05 3.19 2.17
C GLY A 138 -5.71 2.91 0.69
N LEU A 139 -4.47 2.50 0.39
CA LEU A 139 -4.07 2.07 -0.96
C LEU A 139 -4.68 0.71 -1.32
#